data_AF-A0A917MFT1-F1
#
_entry.id   AF-A0A917MFT1-F1
#
_cell.length_a   1.000
_cell.length_b   1.000
_cell.length_c   1.000
_cell.angle_alpha   90.00
_cell.angle_beta   90.00
_cell.angle_gamma   90.00
#
_symmetry.space_group_name_H-M   'P 1'
#
loop_
_entity.id
_entity.type
_entity.pdbx_description
1 polymer ?
#
loop_
_entity_poly.entity_id
_entity_poly.type
_entity_poly.pdbx_seq_one_letter_code
_entity_poly.pdbx_strand_id
1 'polypeptide(L)'
;MKKKEKKKNIVILLIFFIIITACNKKESDDIIVTNFEKHFVDEDLATKIAENAPLNNSKKTYAKGVSKRKIKNLKAFKNKKGNNVFYITNYEEGGFMVLSADKRTLPILAQSNTNIFSNEIDSLPPGVKGWLSEVSNTITKIQESTLTPSAKFESAWYSIEKNINQRKIIDPEPDCEPIVEEIVGPLLSTLWEQRDGFNASLHTIPCSGSDFQVYAGCVAIAMAQIMKYHEYPTSYSWASMPNTTATTATADLILDINGGINNAYSEYPTYSCIGTGVHNSKDIGVVLKNRFNYTSAIFANYNHSNVVNDLDNNRPVLLAGYEPPNVPGGHMWVCDGYKRVWYYQPDCTGYAYLYLHMNWGWGNNYGANGYFAFDDWSPLTNNFNFNKKMFYNIIP
;
A
#
# COMPACT_ATOMS: atom_id res chain seq x y z
N MET A 1 91.83 52.27 18.23
CA MET A 1 90.73 52.99 18.91
C MET A 1 89.76 53.54 17.87
N LYS A 2 88.47 53.19 18.00
CA LYS A 2 87.25 53.89 17.51
C LYS A 2 87.03 54.19 16.00
N LYS A 3 85.93 53.59 15.51
CA LYS A 3 84.80 54.13 14.72
C LYS A 3 85.03 54.69 13.29
N LYS A 4 84.31 54.10 12.31
CA LYS A 4 83.21 54.70 11.49
C LYS A 4 82.97 53.84 10.24
N GLU A 5 81.81 53.18 10.14
CA GLU A 5 80.70 53.54 9.23
C GLU A 5 81.08 53.87 7.78
N LYS A 6 80.69 53.01 6.82
CA LYS A 6 80.31 53.40 5.46
C LYS A 6 79.15 52.55 4.90
N LYS A 7 78.05 53.27 4.73
CA LYS A 7 76.85 53.18 3.86
C LYS A 7 76.79 52.14 2.71
N LYS A 8 75.58 51.55 2.63
CA LYS A 8 74.63 51.37 1.50
C LYS A 8 75.16 50.85 0.15
N ASN A 9 74.55 49.77 -0.36
CA ASN A 9 73.61 49.84 -1.50
C ASN A 9 73.02 48.47 -1.97
N ILE A 10 71.71 48.49 -2.27
CA ILE A 10 71.00 47.77 -3.37
C ILE A 10 70.70 46.26 -3.14
N VAL A 11 69.49 45.68 -3.26
CA VAL A 11 68.24 45.98 -4.00
C VAL A 11 67.02 45.63 -3.12
N ILE A 12 65.96 46.44 -3.16
CA ILE A 12 64.59 46.04 -2.79
C ILE A 12 63.84 45.80 -4.10
N LEU A 13 63.26 44.61 -4.29
CA LEU A 13 62.12 44.44 -5.20
C LEU A 13 61.12 43.46 -4.58
N LEU A 14 59.88 43.95 -4.47
CA LEU A 14 58.72 43.30 -3.87
C LEU A 14 58.29 42.05 -4.65
N ILE A 15 57.95 40.98 -3.93
CA ILE A 15 56.91 40.03 -4.37
C ILE A 15 55.92 39.86 -3.21
N PHE A 16 54.70 40.32 -3.49
CA PHE A 16 53.51 40.19 -2.66
C PHE A 16 53.10 38.71 -2.59
N PHE A 17 53.11 38.10 -1.41
CA PHE A 17 52.46 36.80 -1.17
C PHE A 17 51.21 37.05 -0.32
N ILE A 18 50.06 37.17 -0.98
CA ILE A 18 48.76 37.13 -0.35
C ILE A 18 48.47 35.66 0.01
N ILE A 19 48.58 35.33 1.30
CA ILE A 19 48.05 34.08 1.85
C ILE A 19 46.57 34.36 2.16
N ILE A 20 45.66 33.96 1.28
CA ILE A 20 44.25 33.79 1.64
C ILE A 20 44.09 32.33 2.05
N THR A 21 43.94 32.13 3.34
CA THR A 21 43.53 30.87 3.96
C THR A 21 42.14 30.49 3.45
N ALA A 22 42.08 29.47 2.59
CA ALA A 22 40.86 28.75 2.26
C ALA A 22 40.66 27.62 3.29
N CYS A 23 39.96 27.92 4.37
CA CYS A 23 39.31 26.91 5.23
C CYS A 23 38.06 27.54 5.83
N ASN A 24 36.90 27.25 5.23
CA ASN A 24 35.62 27.05 5.92
C ASN A 24 34.49 26.77 4.91
N LYS A 25 34.50 25.57 4.33
CA LYS A 25 33.37 25.09 3.53
C LYS A 25 33.19 23.57 3.56
N LYS A 26 33.55 22.91 4.67
CA LYS A 26 33.30 21.47 4.88
C LYS A 26 32.29 21.18 5.99
N GLU A 27 32.19 22.05 7.00
CA GLU A 27 31.30 21.82 8.14
C GLU A 27 29.80 21.98 7.80
N SER A 28 29.44 22.89 6.88
CA SER A 28 28.03 23.09 6.52
C SER A 28 27.45 21.93 5.72
N ASP A 29 28.23 21.33 4.83
CA ASP A 29 27.74 20.29 3.93
C ASP A 29 27.65 18.94 4.66
N ASP A 30 28.58 18.64 5.57
CA ASP A 30 28.53 17.43 6.42
C ASP A 30 27.37 17.48 7.44
N ILE A 31 27.08 18.65 8.03
CA ILE A 31 25.93 18.83 8.94
C ILE A 31 24.60 18.70 8.19
N ILE A 32 24.51 19.21 6.96
CA ILE A 32 23.30 19.09 6.15
C ILE A 32 23.07 17.64 5.72
N VAL A 33 24.11 16.94 5.24
CA VAL A 33 24.03 15.53 4.81
C VAL A 33 23.65 14.60 5.99
N THR A 34 24.25 14.80 7.17
CA THR A 34 23.94 13.98 8.37
C THR A 34 22.51 14.19 8.88
N ASN A 35 21.92 15.37 8.68
CA ASN A 35 20.55 15.65 9.11
C ASN A 35 19.50 15.03 8.18
N PHE A 36 19.82 14.85 6.89
CA PHE A 36 18.94 14.16 5.93
C PHE A 36 18.90 12.64 6.17
N GLU A 37 20.03 12.03 6.50
CA GLU A 37 20.12 10.57 6.74
C GLU A 37 19.53 10.14 8.09
N LYS A 38 19.36 11.06 9.05
CA LYS A 38 18.79 10.77 10.39
C LYS A 38 17.43 10.07 10.32
N HIS A 39 16.66 10.33 9.27
CA HIS A 39 15.32 9.76 9.10
C HIS A 39 15.32 8.45 8.31
N PHE A 40 16.46 8.02 7.77
CA PHE A 40 16.49 6.80 6.96
C PHE A 40 16.41 5.56 7.85
N VAL A 41 15.73 4.56 7.34
CA VAL A 41 15.66 3.22 7.93
C VAL A 41 16.60 2.36 7.12
N ASP A 42 17.64 1.83 7.76
CA ASP A 42 18.57 0.90 7.12
C ASP A 42 18.02 -0.53 7.07
N GLU A 43 18.71 -1.41 6.34
CA GLU A 43 18.28 -2.80 6.16
C GLU A 43 18.34 -3.62 7.46
N ASP A 44 19.24 -3.27 8.39
CA ASP A 44 19.36 -3.95 9.68
C ASP A 44 18.15 -3.65 10.58
N LEU A 45 17.74 -2.38 10.66
CA LEU A 45 16.54 -1.96 11.37
C LEU A 45 15.30 -2.54 10.69
N ALA A 46 15.23 -2.50 9.36
CA ALA A 46 14.12 -3.10 8.62
C ALA A 46 13.97 -4.60 8.88
N THR A 47 15.08 -5.34 8.92
CA THR A 47 15.12 -6.77 9.25
C THR A 47 14.64 -7.02 10.69
N LYS A 48 15.15 -6.24 11.66
CA LYS A 48 14.70 -6.36 13.06
C LYS A 48 13.22 -6.09 13.22
N ILE A 49 12.69 -5.07 12.53
CA ILE A 49 11.24 -4.79 12.53
C ILE A 49 10.49 -5.96 11.91
N ALA A 50 10.89 -6.43 10.72
CA ALA A 50 10.24 -7.53 10.03
C ALA A 50 10.19 -8.83 10.87
N GLU A 51 11.25 -9.17 11.59
CA GLU A 51 11.30 -10.35 12.48
C GLU A 51 10.36 -10.25 13.70
N ASN A 52 10.13 -9.03 14.21
CA ASN A 52 9.48 -8.79 15.50
C ASN A 52 8.15 -8.02 15.36
N ALA A 53 7.69 -7.77 14.13
CA ALA A 53 6.48 -7.00 13.90
C ALA A 53 5.25 -7.65 14.54
N PRO A 54 4.35 -6.85 15.16
CA PRO A 54 3.15 -7.34 15.83
C PRO A 54 2.08 -7.74 14.80
N LEU A 55 2.30 -8.86 14.12
CA LEU A 55 1.37 -9.44 13.16
C LEU A 55 0.37 -10.35 13.89
N ASN A 56 -0.42 -9.77 14.80
CA ASN A 56 -1.39 -10.53 15.59
C ASN A 56 -2.72 -10.72 14.84
N ASN A 57 -3.42 -11.82 15.18
CA ASN A 57 -4.56 -12.39 14.47
C ASN A 57 -5.90 -12.31 15.24
N SER A 58 -5.98 -11.61 16.37
CA SER A 58 -7.15 -11.72 17.26
C SER A 58 -7.77 -10.38 17.65
N LYS A 59 -9.11 -10.37 17.59
CA LYS A 59 -9.98 -9.33 18.14
C LYS A 59 -9.62 -9.13 19.63
N LYS A 60 -8.98 -8.00 19.95
CA LYS A 60 -8.57 -7.58 21.31
C LYS A 60 -7.60 -8.52 22.03
N THR A 61 -6.46 -8.81 21.42
CA THR A 61 -5.29 -9.29 22.18
C THR A 61 -4.27 -8.18 22.32
N TYR A 62 -4.06 -7.74 23.56
CA TYR A 62 -2.84 -7.07 24.00
C TYR A 62 -1.64 -7.86 23.46
N ALA A 63 -0.71 -7.20 22.77
CA ALA A 63 0.39 -7.86 22.04
C ALA A 63 1.47 -8.43 22.98
N LYS A 64 1.07 -9.31 23.92
CA LYS A 64 2.00 -10.07 24.76
C LYS A 64 2.56 -11.24 23.97
N GLY A 65 3.85 -11.13 23.60
CA GLY A 65 4.66 -12.21 23.07
C GLY A 65 4.49 -12.45 21.57
N VAL A 66 5.01 -11.55 20.74
CA VAL A 66 5.15 -11.78 19.30
C VAL A 66 6.23 -12.86 19.09
N SER A 67 5.84 -14.07 18.66
CA SER A 67 6.80 -15.07 18.18
C SER A 67 7.56 -14.49 17.00
N LYS A 68 8.91 -14.58 17.02
CA LYS A 68 9.71 -14.12 15.89
C LYS A 68 9.26 -14.84 14.63
N ARG A 69 8.94 -14.07 13.59
CA ARG A 69 8.62 -14.63 12.27
C ARG A 69 9.89 -14.90 11.51
N LYS A 70 9.92 -15.99 10.73
CA LYS A 70 11.09 -16.31 9.92
C LYS A 70 10.97 -15.64 8.57
N ILE A 71 11.85 -14.66 8.32
CA ILE A 71 11.91 -13.97 7.04
C ILE A 71 12.37 -14.95 5.96
N LYS A 72 11.56 -15.12 4.91
CA LYS A 72 11.92 -15.86 3.70
C LYS A 72 12.77 -15.00 2.77
N ASN A 73 12.38 -13.74 2.59
CA ASN A 73 13.15 -12.76 1.86
C ASN A 73 12.86 -11.34 2.36
N LEU A 74 13.82 -10.43 2.19
CA LEU A 74 13.65 -9.00 2.37
C LEU A 74 14.32 -8.32 1.18
N LYS A 75 13.58 -7.46 0.49
CA LYS A 75 14.04 -6.76 -0.72
C LYS A 75 13.86 -5.27 -0.55
N ALA A 76 14.96 -4.53 -0.65
CA ALA A 76 14.96 -3.07 -0.70
C ALA A 76 14.57 -2.57 -2.08
N PHE A 77 13.69 -1.57 -2.12
CA PHE A 77 13.31 -0.84 -3.32
C PHE A 77 13.91 0.55 -3.26
N LYS A 78 14.50 0.99 -4.37
CA LYS A 78 15.30 2.23 -4.42
C LYS A 78 14.67 3.24 -5.37
N ASN A 79 14.83 4.52 -5.04
CA ASN A 79 14.55 5.61 -5.99
C ASN A 79 15.68 5.78 -7.01
N LYS A 80 15.50 6.71 -7.95
CA LYS A 80 16.48 6.99 -9.02
C LYS A 80 17.85 7.47 -8.50
N LYS A 81 17.93 7.95 -7.26
CA LYS A 81 19.17 8.40 -6.61
C LYS A 81 19.88 7.25 -5.86
N GLY A 82 19.30 6.06 -5.80
CA GLY A 82 19.86 4.90 -5.12
C GLY A 82 19.49 4.78 -3.63
N ASN A 83 18.66 5.70 -3.11
CA ASN A 83 18.19 5.63 -1.72
C ASN A 83 17.03 4.63 -1.62
N ASN A 84 17.01 3.84 -0.54
CA ASN A 84 15.89 2.96 -0.25
C ASN A 84 14.63 3.79 0.01
N VAL A 85 13.50 3.39 -0.56
CA VAL A 85 12.18 4.01 -0.34
C VAL A 85 11.28 3.11 0.49
N PHE A 86 11.33 1.80 0.30
CA PHE A 86 10.62 0.83 1.14
C PHE A 86 11.27 -0.55 1.01
N TYR A 87 10.88 -1.45 1.90
CA TYR A 87 11.29 -2.83 1.93
C TYR A 87 10.05 -3.71 1.79
N ILE A 88 10.14 -4.79 1.00
CA ILE A 88 9.13 -5.84 0.96
C ILE A 88 9.73 -7.11 1.51
N THR A 89 9.04 -7.73 2.45
CA THR A 89 9.42 -9.02 3.01
C THR A 89 8.29 -10.02 2.90
N ASN A 90 8.63 -11.27 2.60
CA ASN A 90 7.76 -12.43 2.75
C ASN A 90 8.29 -13.33 3.88
N TYR A 91 7.39 -14.05 4.54
CA TYR A 91 7.71 -14.96 5.63
C TYR A 91 7.64 -16.43 5.19
N GLU A 92 8.38 -17.32 5.87
CA GLU A 92 8.40 -18.75 5.52
C GLU A 92 7.06 -19.42 5.79
N GLU A 93 6.38 -19.03 6.86
CA GLU A 93 5.05 -19.51 7.23
C GLU A 93 3.89 -18.87 6.43
N GLY A 94 4.19 -18.07 5.39
CA GLY A 94 3.22 -17.28 4.63
C GLY A 94 3.03 -15.88 5.19
N GLY A 95 2.47 -14.93 4.44
CA GLY A 95 2.38 -13.53 4.84
C GLY A 95 3.47 -12.64 4.26
N PHE A 96 3.21 -11.33 4.26
CA PHE A 96 4.14 -10.30 3.80
C PHE A 96 4.07 -9.04 4.66
N MET A 97 5.10 -8.20 4.54
CA MET A 97 5.11 -6.84 5.05
C MET A 97 5.79 -5.89 4.05
N VAL A 98 5.22 -4.70 3.90
CA VAL A 98 5.83 -3.56 3.21
C VAL A 98 6.16 -2.52 4.26
N LEU A 99 7.45 -2.24 4.44
CA LEU A 99 8.00 -1.34 5.45
C LEU A 99 8.56 -0.08 4.79
N SER A 100 8.25 1.10 5.33
CA SER A 100 8.86 2.35 4.87
C SER A 100 10.37 2.40 5.14
N ALA A 101 11.11 3.02 4.23
CA ALA A 101 12.53 3.31 4.43
C ALA A 101 12.79 4.71 5.04
N ASP A 102 11.75 5.45 5.46
CA ASP A 102 11.87 6.79 6.04
C ASP A 102 10.95 6.99 7.25
N LYS A 103 11.52 7.47 8.37
CA LYS A 103 10.84 7.67 9.65
C LYS A 103 9.79 8.79 9.64
N ARG A 104 9.69 9.54 8.54
CA ARG A 104 8.69 10.59 8.34
C ARG A 104 7.39 10.09 7.71
N THR A 105 7.25 8.78 7.51
CA THR A 105 5.98 8.13 7.13
C THR A 105 5.60 7.08 8.18
N LEU A 106 4.49 6.38 7.94
CA LEU A 106 4.14 5.21 8.73
C LEU A 106 5.20 4.08 8.54
N PRO A 107 5.61 3.37 9.60
CA PRO A 107 6.57 2.28 9.48
C PRO A 107 6.05 1.13 8.63
N ILE A 108 4.95 0.50 9.04
CA ILE A 108 4.34 -0.61 8.30
C ILE A 108 3.28 -0.02 7.36
N LEU A 109 3.54 -0.07 6.06
CA LEU A 109 2.70 0.50 5.00
C LEU A 109 1.62 -0.48 4.53
N ALA A 110 1.97 -1.75 4.43
CA ALA A 110 1.04 -2.83 4.14
C ALA A 110 1.50 -4.15 4.79
N GLN A 111 0.55 -5.03 5.10
CA GLN A 111 0.86 -6.33 5.68
C GLN A 111 -0.22 -7.38 5.42
N SER A 112 0.19 -8.65 5.39
CA SER A 112 -0.70 -9.80 5.41
C SER A 112 -0.09 -10.92 6.26
N ASN A 113 -0.93 -11.64 6.98
CA ASN A 113 -0.47 -12.74 7.85
C ASN A 113 -0.33 -14.06 7.07
N THR A 114 -1.04 -14.21 5.96
CA THR A 114 -1.14 -15.46 5.20
C THR A 114 -0.70 -15.33 3.76
N ASN A 115 -0.96 -14.20 3.10
CA ASN A 115 -0.74 -14.06 1.66
C ASN A 115 0.70 -13.69 1.34
N ILE A 116 1.14 -14.00 0.12
CA ILE A 116 2.50 -13.72 -0.34
C ILE A 116 2.47 -12.50 -1.25
N PHE A 117 3.49 -11.64 -1.13
CA PHE A 117 3.74 -10.57 -2.08
C PHE A 117 4.65 -11.07 -3.20
N SER A 118 4.18 -11.02 -4.45
CA SER A 118 4.96 -11.52 -5.58
C SER A 118 6.31 -10.79 -5.70
N ASN A 119 7.37 -11.55 -5.98
CA ASN A 119 8.69 -10.98 -6.28
C ASN A 119 8.74 -10.40 -7.71
N GLU A 120 7.79 -10.78 -8.57
CA GLU A 120 7.61 -10.28 -9.92
C GLU A 120 6.69 -9.06 -9.91
N ILE A 121 7.29 -7.87 -9.74
CA ILE A 121 6.56 -6.62 -9.56
C ILE A 121 5.70 -6.25 -10.78
N ASP A 122 6.16 -6.57 -11.99
CA ASP A 122 5.42 -6.28 -13.22
C ASP A 122 4.13 -7.10 -13.34
N SER A 123 4.13 -8.30 -12.75
CA SER A 123 3.01 -9.24 -12.69
C SER A 123 1.99 -8.89 -11.59
N LEU A 124 2.25 -7.88 -10.75
CA LEU A 124 1.35 -7.48 -9.68
C LEU A 124 0.04 -6.87 -10.22
N PRO A 125 -1.04 -6.91 -9.42
CA PRO A 125 -2.28 -6.22 -9.71
C PRO A 125 -2.02 -4.74 -10.04
N PRO A 126 -2.66 -4.15 -11.07
CA PRO A 126 -2.47 -2.74 -11.42
C PRO A 126 -2.67 -1.80 -10.23
N GLY A 127 -3.66 -2.06 -9.35
CA GLY A 127 -3.84 -1.26 -8.15
C GLY A 127 -2.68 -1.34 -7.16
N VAL A 128 -2.07 -2.52 -7.01
CA VAL A 128 -0.90 -2.73 -6.14
C VAL A 128 0.34 -2.06 -6.75
N LYS A 129 0.57 -2.20 -8.07
CA LYS A 129 1.65 -1.50 -8.78
C LYS A 129 1.52 0.01 -8.64
N GLY A 130 0.29 0.48 -8.78
CA GLY A 130 -0.06 1.85 -8.58
C GLY A 130 0.28 2.37 -7.19
N TRP A 131 -0.23 1.69 -6.17
CA TRP A 131 0.04 2.00 -4.78
C TRP A 131 1.56 2.01 -4.47
N LEU A 132 2.32 1.02 -4.95
CA LEU A 132 3.78 0.97 -4.79
C LEU A 132 4.49 2.16 -5.46
N SER A 133 4.06 2.54 -6.67
CA SER A 133 4.59 3.71 -7.39
C SER A 133 4.39 5.00 -6.58
N GLU A 134 3.23 5.14 -5.97
CA GLU A 134 2.92 6.27 -5.10
C GLU A 134 3.73 6.31 -3.81
N VAL A 135 3.84 5.18 -3.13
CA VAL A 135 4.69 5.04 -1.93
C VAL A 135 6.12 5.46 -2.29
N SER A 136 6.65 4.95 -3.40
CA SER A 136 7.99 5.30 -3.91
C SER A 136 8.13 6.80 -4.16
N ASN A 137 7.18 7.41 -4.89
CA ASN A 137 7.21 8.83 -5.21
C ASN A 137 7.10 9.72 -3.96
N THR A 138 6.27 9.31 -3.00
CA THR A 138 6.04 10.03 -1.75
C THR A 138 7.28 10.04 -0.89
N ILE A 139 7.86 8.86 -0.66
CA ILE A 139 9.06 8.74 0.16
C ILE A 139 10.23 9.43 -0.52
N THR A 140 10.34 9.37 -1.85
CA THR A 140 11.35 10.14 -2.59
C THR A 140 11.20 11.65 -2.36
N LYS A 141 9.98 12.21 -2.45
CA LYS A 141 9.75 13.64 -2.19
C LYS A 141 10.07 14.01 -0.74
N ILE A 142 9.72 13.15 0.23
CA ILE A 142 10.02 13.34 1.64
C ILE A 142 11.53 13.35 1.88
N GLN A 143 12.26 12.41 1.28
CA GLN A 143 13.72 12.33 1.34
C GLN A 143 14.42 13.57 0.78
N GLU A 144 13.79 14.24 -0.20
CA GLU A 144 14.29 15.49 -0.78
C GLU A 144 13.83 16.75 -0.02
N SER A 145 13.00 16.59 1.00
CA SER A 145 12.42 17.70 1.78
C SER A 145 13.14 17.90 3.12
N THR A 146 13.01 19.11 3.67
CA THR A 146 13.45 19.47 5.03
C THR A 146 12.40 19.18 6.10
N LEU A 147 11.37 18.39 5.76
CA LEU A 147 10.28 18.08 6.69
C LEU A 147 10.78 17.23 7.84
N THR A 148 10.26 17.52 9.03
CA THR A 148 10.43 16.71 10.22
C THR A 148 9.26 15.72 10.35
N PRO A 149 9.46 14.57 11.03
CA PRO A 149 8.36 13.67 11.36
C PRO A 149 7.26 14.41 12.13
N SER A 150 6.00 14.03 11.90
CA SER A 150 4.91 14.47 12.77
C SER A 150 4.93 13.65 14.07
N ALA A 151 4.39 14.20 15.16
CA ALA A 151 4.22 13.49 16.43
C ALA A 151 3.51 12.13 16.26
N LYS A 152 2.60 12.04 15.27
CA LYS A 152 1.95 10.80 14.85
C LYS A 152 2.98 9.73 14.47
N PHE A 153 3.84 10.03 13.50
CA PHE A 153 4.86 9.10 13.01
C PHE A 153 5.92 8.80 14.06
N GLU A 154 6.33 9.79 14.84
CA GLU A 154 7.26 9.57 15.96
C GLU A 154 6.71 8.55 16.95
N SER A 155 5.41 8.63 17.30
CA SER A 155 4.75 7.64 18.16
C SER A 155 4.76 6.24 17.57
N ALA A 156 4.50 6.12 16.26
CA ALA A 156 4.50 4.83 15.56
C ALA A 156 5.89 4.18 15.53
N TRP A 157 6.92 4.94 15.16
CA TRP A 157 8.31 4.45 15.14
C TRP A 157 8.81 4.12 16.55
N TYR A 158 8.53 4.98 17.53
CA TYR A 158 8.86 4.72 18.93
C TYR A 158 8.28 3.38 19.40
N SER A 159 6.98 3.16 19.17
CA SER A 159 6.29 1.97 19.66
C SER A 159 6.83 0.68 19.03
N ILE A 160 7.13 0.70 17.72
CA ILE A 160 7.73 -0.45 17.03
C ILE A 160 9.15 -0.72 17.53
N GLU A 161 9.99 0.30 17.63
CA GLU A 161 11.37 0.15 18.11
C GLU A 161 11.40 -0.30 19.58
N LYS A 162 10.46 0.20 20.41
CA LYS A 162 10.28 -0.26 21.78
C LYS A 162 9.88 -1.73 21.84
N ASN A 163 8.93 -2.17 21.01
CA ASN A 163 8.49 -3.56 20.98
C ASN A 163 9.63 -4.55 20.64
N ILE A 164 10.54 -4.16 19.73
CA ILE A 164 11.77 -4.92 19.43
C ILE A 164 12.66 -5.07 20.68
N ASN A 165 12.78 -3.99 21.46
CA ASN A 165 13.71 -3.89 22.59
C ASN A 165 13.13 -4.38 23.94
N GLN A 166 11.81 -4.48 24.08
CA GLN A 166 11.09 -4.89 25.30
C GLN A 166 11.42 -6.31 25.78
N ARG A 167 12.16 -7.11 25.01
CA ARG A 167 12.70 -8.41 25.47
C ARG A 167 13.79 -8.28 26.55
N LYS A 168 14.20 -7.06 26.92
CA LYS A 168 15.34 -6.82 27.82
C LYS A 168 15.10 -5.94 29.06
N ILE A 169 13.88 -5.48 29.37
CA ILE A 169 13.68 -4.56 30.52
C ILE A 169 12.83 -5.18 31.62
N ILE A 170 13.42 -5.23 32.82
CA ILE A 170 12.87 -5.61 34.12
C ILE A 170 12.64 -4.29 34.88
N ASP A 171 11.55 -3.58 34.62
CA ASP A 171 11.11 -2.45 35.46
C ASP A 171 9.58 -2.35 35.37
N PRO A 172 8.89 -1.85 36.41
CA PRO A 172 7.43 -1.71 36.40
C PRO A 172 7.04 -0.59 35.41
N GLU A 173 6.62 -1.01 34.21
CA GLU A 173 6.17 -0.11 33.14
C GLU A 173 4.81 0.55 33.46
N PRO A 174 4.49 1.70 32.83
CA PRO A 174 3.12 2.21 32.74
C PRO A 174 2.15 1.11 32.27
N ASP A 175 0.90 1.11 32.76
CA ASP A 175 -0.13 0.11 32.44
C ASP A 175 -0.56 0.03 30.96
N CYS A 176 0.05 0.78 30.04
CA CYS A 176 -0.30 0.82 28.63
C CYS A 176 0.68 0.03 27.74
N GLU A 177 0.14 -0.92 26.98
CA GLU A 177 0.88 -1.63 25.94
C GLU A 177 1.25 -0.66 24.80
N PRO A 178 2.47 -0.74 24.23
CA PRO A 178 2.92 0.20 23.20
C PRO A 178 2.11 0.10 21.91
N ILE A 179 1.51 -1.06 21.64
CA ILE A 179 0.73 -1.34 20.43
C ILE A 179 -0.56 -2.07 20.78
N VAL A 180 -1.70 -1.54 20.35
CA VAL A 180 -3.03 -2.17 20.47
C VAL A 180 -3.66 -2.28 19.09
N GLU A 181 -4.34 -3.39 18.79
CA GLU A 181 -5.01 -3.61 17.50
C GLU A 181 -6.51 -3.90 17.66
N GLU A 182 -7.31 -3.37 16.74
CA GLU A 182 -8.72 -3.71 16.50
C GLU A 182 -8.85 -4.20 15.06
N ILE A 183 -9.56 -5.31 14.84
CA ILE A 183 -9.68 -5.94 13.51
C ILE A 183 -11.15 -6.30 13.23
N VAL A 184 -11.64 -5.88 12.06
CA VAL A 184 -12.92 -6.27 11.46
C VAL A 184 -12.64 -6.90 10.10
N GLY A 185 -13.27 -8.03 9.80
CA GLY A 185 -12.98 -8.82 8.61
C GLY A 185 -11.63 -9.56 8.66
N PRO A 186 -11.12 -10.03 7.51
CA PRO A 186 -11.75 -9.97 6.18
C PRO A 186 -13.10 -10.69 6.14
N LEU A 187 -14.07 -10.09 5.45
CA LEU A 187 -15.43 -10.61 5.30
C LEU A 187 -15.53 -11.60 4.14
N LEU A 188 -14.77 -11.40 3.06
CA LEU A 188 -14.78 -12.29 1.91
C LEU A 188 -13.92 -13.52 2.17
N SER A 189 -14.42 -14.66 1.72
CA SER A 189 -13.64 -15.91 1.61
C SER A 189 -13.13 -16.15 0.19
N THR A 190 -13.62 -15.40 -0.79
CA THR A 190 -13.29 -15.57 -2.21
C THR A 190 -11.89 -15.05 -2.52
N LEU A 191 -11.22 -15.76 -3.41
CA LEU A 191 -9.91 -15.42 -3.97
C LEU A 191 -10.01 -15.52 -5.49
N TRP A 192 -11.02 -14.87 -6.06
CA TRP A 192 -11.28 -14.92 -7.49
C TRP A 192 -10.30 -14.05 -8.26
N GLU A 193 -10.03 -14.44 -9.51
CA GLU A 193 -9.08 -13.77 -10.39
C GLU A 193 -9.64 -13.56 -11.79
N GLN A 194 -8.88 -12.88 -12.65
CA GLN A 194 -9.38 -12.49 -13.98
C GLN A 194 -9.14 -13.51 -15.10
N ARG A 195 -8.47 -14.63 -14.79
CA ARG A 195 -8.08 -15.68 -15.74
C ARG A 195 -8.40 -17.06 -15.15
N ASP A 196 -7.68 -18.11 -15.55
CA ASP A 196 -7.72 -19.43 -14.90
C ASP A 196 -9.13 -20.03 -14.77
N GLY A 197 -9.92 -19.85 -15.83
CA GLY A 197 -11.29 -20.34 -15.93
C GLY A 197 -12.36 -19.32 -15.54
N PHE A 198 -12.03 -18.26 -14.78
CA PHE A 198 -13.00 -17.21 -14.42
C PHE A 198 -13.47 -16.42 -15.64
N ASN A 199 -12.67 -16.36 -16.69
CA ASN A 199 -13.00 -15.72 -17.97
C ASN A 199 -13.47 -16.69 -19.06
N ALA A 200 -13.72 -17.97 -18.74
CA ALA A 200 -13.94 -19.02 -19.74
C ALA A 200 -15.19 -18.82 -20.62
N SER A 201 -16.24 -18.19 -20.08
CA SER A 201 -17.48 -17.92 -20.82
C SER A 201 -17.44 -16.62 -21.63
N LEU A 202 -16.34 -15.84 -21.55
CA LEU A 202 -16.18 -14.62 -22.36
C LEU A 202 -15.72 -14.96 -23.78
N HIS A 203 -15.81 -13.99 -24.70
CA HIS A 203 -15.36 -14.16 -26.08
C HIS A 203 -13.84 -14.03 -26.23
N THR A 204 -13.31 -14.41 -27.38
CA THR A 204 -11.93 -14.14 -27.78
C THR A 204 -11.83 -12.89 -28.65
N ILE A 205 -10.69 -12.20 -28.59
CA ILE A 205 -10.34 -11.10 -29.49
C ILE A 205 -9.02 -11.40 -30.21
N PRO A 206 -8.78 -10.84 -31.41
CA PRO A 206 -7.50 -11.01 -32.08
C PRO A 206 -6.39 -10.22 -31.37
N CYS A 207 -5.34 -10.91 -30.95
CA CYS A 207 -4.12 -10.34 -30.39
C CYS A 207 -2.91 -10.90 -31.12
N SER A 208 -2.14 -10.03 -31.76
CA SER A 208 -0.92 -10.40 -32.51
C SER A 208 -1.13 -11.57 -33.49
N GLY A 209 -2.30 -11.63 -34.13
CA GLY A 209 -2.65 -12.67 -35.10
C GLY A 209 -3.16 -13.99 -34.52
N SER A 210 -3.44 -14.05 -33.22
CA SER A 210 -4.02 -15.23 -32.55
C SER A 210 -5.26 -14.85 -31.74
N ASP A 211 -6.19 -15.80 -31.58
CA ASP A 211 -7.36 -15.63 -30.73
C ASP A 211 -6.93 -15.62 -29.26
N PHE A 212 -7.27 -14.53 -28.57
CA PHE A 212 -6.92 -14.30 -27.18
C PHE A 212 -8.17 -14.25 -26.33
N GLN A 213 -8.24 -15.15 -25.33
CA GLN A 213 -9.30 -15.11 -24.33
C GLN A 213 -9.17 -13.82 -23.50
N VAL A 214 -10.20 -12.98 -23.59
CA VAL A 214 -10.22 -11.69 -22.87
C VAL A 214 -10.17 -11.91 -21.36
N TYR A 215 -9.65 -10.94 -20.61
CA TYR A 215 -9.69 -10.98 -19.15
C TYR A 215 -11.12 -10.81 -18.64
N ALA A 216 -11.43 -11.35 -17.46
CA ALA A 216 -12.72 -11.14 -16.81
C ALA A 216 -13.04 -9.65 -16.57
N GLY A 217 -12.02 -8.85 -16.25
CA GLY A 217 -12.15 -7.46 -15.86
C GLY A 217 -12.26 -7.29 -14.35
N CYS A 218 -11.50 -6.35 -13.79
CA CYS A 218 -11.46 -6.09 -12.36
C CYS A 218 -12.83 -5.70 -11.77
N VAL A 219 -13.60 -4.91 -12.51
CA VAL A 219 -14.95 -4.49 -12.14
C VAL A 219 -15.87 -5.71 -11.98
N ALA A 220 -15.87 -6.61 -12.98
CA ALA A 220 -16.70 -7.81 -12.94
C ALA A 220 -16.29 -8.73 -11.78
N ILE A 221 -14.99 -8.97 -11.57
CA ILE A 221 -14.49 -9.78 -10.46
C ILE A 221 -14.87 -9.17 -9.10
N ALA A 222 -14.68 -7.86 -8.90
CA ALA A 222 -15.00 -7.21 -7.64
C ALA A 222 -16.50 -7.29 -7.31
N MET A 223 -17.36 -7.03 -8.31
CA MET A 223 -18.81 -7.20 -8.17
C MET A 223 -19.19 -8.66 -7.86
N ALA A 224 -18.62 -9.61 -8.61
CA ALA A 224 -18.93 -11.04 -8.46
C ALA A 224 -18.54 -11.57 -7.07
N GLN A 225 -17.41 -11.11 -6.52
CA GLN A 225 -16.98 -11.48 -5.16
C GLN A 225 -17.93 -10.95 -4.07
N ILE A 226 -18.45 -9.72 -4.20
CA ILE A 226 -19.48 -9.21 -3.28
C ILE A 226 -20.78 -9.98 -3.44
N MET A 227 -21.19 -10.28 -4.67
CA MET A 227 -22.41 -11.06 -4.91
C MET A 227 -22.31 -12.46 -4.33
N LYS A 228 -21.13 -13.09 -4.43
CA LYS A 228 -20.84 -14.39 -3.79
C LYS A 228 -20.83 -14.30 -2.28
N TYR A 229 -20.34 -13.20 -1.69
CA TYR A 229 -20.42 -12.98 -0.24
C TYR A 229 -21.87 -12.96 0.26
N HIS A 230 -22.77 -12.30 -0.47
CA HIS A 230 -24.20 -12.26 -0.13
C HIS A 230 -24.99 -13.49 -0.57
N GLU A 231 -24.42 -14.32 -1.46
CA GLU A 231 -25.12 -15.38 -2.19
C GLU A 231 -26.46 -14.89 -2.76
N TYR A 232 -26.42 -13.73 -3.44
CA TYR A 232 -27.59 -13.07 -4.02
C TYR A 232 -27.30 -12.45 -5.39
N PRO A 233 -28.22 -12.54 -6.37
CA PRO A 233 -29.60 -13.06 -6.27
C PRO A 233 -29.74 -14.59 -6.23
N THR A 234 -30.89 -15.07 -5.76
CA THR A 234 -31.17 -16.52 -5.60
C THR A 234 -31.31 -17.29 -6.92
N SER A 235 -31.24 -16.60 -8.06
CA SER A 235 -31.27 -17.20 -9.39
C SER A 235 -29.97 -17.90 -9.78
N TYR A 236 -28.88 -17.71 -9.02
CA TYR A 236 -27.61 -18.37 -9.26
C TYR A 236 -27.40 -19.56 -8.31
N SER A 237 -26.71 -20.59 -8.81
CA SER A 237 -26.26 -21.73 -7.98
C SER A 237 -24.98 -21.37 -7.23
N TRP A 238 -25.09 -20.59 -6.16
CA TRP A 238 -23.93 -20.14 -5.37
C TRP A 238 -23.09 -21.27 -4.81
N ALA A 239 -23.70 -22.40 -4.46
CA ALA A 239 -23.00 -23.61 -4.02
C ALA A 239 -22.06 -24.19 -5.09
N SER A 240 -22.31 -23.91 -6.37
CA SER A 240 -21.47 -24.33 -7.50
C SER A 240 -20.33 -23.34 -7.80
N MET A 241 -20.19 -22.28 -7.01
CA MET A 241 -19.15 -21.25 -7.18
C MET A 241 -18.19 -21.29 -5.97
N PRO A 242 -17.18 -22.17 -5.99
CA PRO A 242 -16.23 -22.29 -4.89
C PRO A 242 -15.39 -21.01 -4.72
N ASN A 243 -14.86 -20.81 -3.52
CA ASN A 243 -14.19 -19.57 -3.16
C ASN A 243 -12.87 -19.31 -3.90
N THR A 244 -12.17 -20.35 -4.35
CA THR A 244 -10.79 -20.21 -4.84
C THR A 244 -10.57 -20.74 -6.25
N THR A 245 -11.58 -21.32 -6.89
CA THR A 245 -11.47 -21.90 -8.22
C THR A 245 -12.66 -21.51 -9.09
N ALA A 246 -12.43 -21.44 -10.39
CA ALA A 246 -13.51 -21.19 -11.34
C ALA A 246 -14.30 -22.46 -11.66
N THR A 247 -15.60 -22.30 -11.86
CA THR A 247 -16.48 -23.27 -12.51
C THR A 247 -17.20 -22.58 -13.66
N THR A 248 -17.92 -23.34 -14.49
CA THR A 248 -18.80 -22.74 -15.50
C THR A 248 -19.80 -21.76 -14.87
N ALA A 249 -20.36 -22.08 -13.70
CA ALA A 249 -21.27 -21.18 -13.00
C ALA A 249 -20.59 -19.85 -12.61
N THR A 250 -19.34 -19.90 -12.15
CA THR A 250 -18.56 -18.69 -11.85
C THR A 250 -18.29 -17.86 -13.11
N ALA A 251 -17.89 -18.51 -14.21
CA ALA A 251 -17.60 -17.83 -15.47
C ALA A 251 -18.86 -17.21 -16.10
N ASP A 252 -20.01 -17.88 -15.98
CA ASP A 252 -21.30 -17.38 -16.47
C ASP A 252 -21.81 -16.19 -15.66
N LEU A 253 -21.60 -16.17 -14.33
CA LEU A 253 -21.87 -14.99 -13.51
C LEU A 253 -21.04 -13.79 -13.98
N ILE A 254 -19.75 -14.00 -14.24
CA ILE A 254 -18.83 -12.96 -14.72
C ILE A 254 -19.24 -12.45 -16.10
N LEU A 255 -19.64 -13.34 -17.01
CA LEU A 255 -20.21 -12.98 -18.31
C LEU A 255 -21.47 -12.12 -18.13
N ASP A 256 -22.37 -12.50 -17.23
CA ASP A 256 -23.61 -11.77 -16.98
C ASP A 256 -23.36 -10.36 -16.41
N ILE A 257 -22.40 -10.23 -15.49
CA ILE A 257 -21.98 -8.91 -14.98
C ILE A 257 -21.44 -8.04 -16.11
N ASN A 258 -20.58 -8.57 -16.98
CA ASN A 258 -20.08 -7.83 -18.14
C ASN A 258 -21.20 -7.46 -19.13
N GLY A 259 -22.19 -8.34 -19.34
CA GLY A 259 -23.39 -8.03 -20.11
C GLY A 259 -24.23 -6.92 -19.47
N GLY A 260 -24.38 -6.92 -18.15
CA GLY A 260 -25.04 -5.86 -17.39
C GLY A 260 -24.33 -4.51 -17.52
N ILE A 261 -22.99 -4.51 -17.50
CA ILE A 261 -22.18 -3.31 -17.76
C ILE A 261 -22.42 -2.80 -19.18
N ASN A 262 -22.42 -3.68 -20.19
CA ASN A 262 -22.67 -3.30 -21.57
C ASN A 262 -24.07 -2.73 -21.81
N ASN A 263 -25.08 -3.32 -21.17
CA ASN A 263 -26.45 -2.80 -21.22
C ASN A 263 -26.57 -1.42 -20.57
N ALA A 264 -25.84 -1.15 -19.48
CA ALA A 264 -25.83 0.15 -18.83
C ALA A 264 -25.00 1.20 -19.60
N TYR A 265 -23.91 0.76 -20.24
CA TYR A 265 -22.95 1.60 -20.94
C TYR A 265 -22.43 0.89 -22.20
N SER A 266 -23.02 1.22 -23.36
CA SER A 266 -22.81 0.49 -24.63
C SER A 266 -21.37 0.37 -25.12
N GLU A 267 -20.48 1.28 -24.71
CA GLU A 267 -19.05 1.28 -25.04
C GLU A 267 -18.19 0.44 -24.08
N TYR A 268 -18.79 -0.12 -23.03
CA TYR A 268 -18.11 -0.85 -21.98
C TYR A 268 -18.65 -2.28 -21.81
N PRO A 269 -17.89 -3.18 -21.16
CA PRO A 269 -16.47 -3.01 -20.88
C PRO A 269 -15.64 -3.00 -22.17
N THR A 270 -14.51 -2.29 -22.16
CA THR A 270 -13.56 -2.31 -23.27
C THR A 270 -12.62 -3.50 -23.12
N TYR A 271 -12.48 -4.31 -24.17
CA TYR A 271 -11.65 -5.51 -24.17
C TYR A 271 -10.34 -5.25 -24.92
N SER A 272 -9.22 -5.69 -24.35
CA SER A 272 -7.89 -5.59 -24.96
C SER A 272 -7.00 -6.77 -24.57
N CYS A 273 -5.87 -6.92 -25.28
CA CYS A 273 -4.89 -7.98 -25.01
C CYS A 273 -4.23 -7.87 -23.62
N ILE A 274 -4.37 -6.72 -22.96
CA ILE A 274 -3.74 -6.44 -21.67
C ILE A 274 -4.75 -6.29 -20.53
N GLY A 275 -6.06 -6.35 -20.81
CA GLY A 275 -7.08 -6.23 -19.79
C GLY A 275 -8.47 -5.86 -20.32
N THR A 276 -9.43 -5.93 -19.41
CA THR A 276 -10.83 -5.54 -19.61
C THR A 276 -11.17 -4.40 -18.65
N GLY A 277 -11.67 -3.27 -19.18
CA GLY A 277 -11.78 -2.02 -18.43
C GLY A 277 -13.15 -1.36 -18.48
N VAL A 278 -13.44 -0.58 -17.44
CA VAL A 278 -14.57 0.37 -17.38
C VAL A 278 -14.02 1.70 -16.90
N HIS A 279 -14.43 2.80 -17.52
CA HIS A 279 -13.95 4.13 -17.13
C HIS A 279 -14.50 4.53 -15.75
N ASN A 280 -13.66 5.16 -14.92
CA ASN A 280 -13.96 5.45 -13.51
C ASN A 280 -15.09 6.47 -13.28
N SER A 281 -15.49 7.22 -14.31
CA SER A 281 -16.64 8.11 -14.26
C SER A 281 -17.98 7.37 -14.32
N LYS A 282 -17.99 6.07 -14.65
CA LYS A 282 -19.21 5.27 -14.75
C LYS A 282 -19.64 4.75 -13.38
N ASP A 283 -20.92 4.93 -13.08
CA ASP A 283 -21.56 4.41 -11.87
C ASP A 283 -21.93 2.93 -12.09
N ILE A 284 -21.03 2.01 -11.72
CA ILE A 284 -21.32 0.57 -11.81
C ILE A 284 -22.39 0.11 -10.82
N GLY A 285 -22.77 0.95 -9.86
CA GLY A 285 -23.88 0.71 -8.94
C GLY A 285 -25.22 0.62 -9.67
N VAL A 286 -25.33 1.24 -10.86
CA VAL A 286 -26.49 1.06 -11.75
C VAL A 286 -26.66 -0.39 -12.16
N VAL A 287 -25.57 -1.12 -12.39
CA VAL A 287 -25.62 -2.55 -12.74
C VAL A 287 -26.08 -3.39 -11.54
N LEU A 288 -25.48 -3.15 -10.37
CA LEU A 288 -25.90 -3.79 -9.11
C LEU A 288 -27.40 -3.60 -8.84
N LYS A 289 -27.91 -2.38 -9.01
CA LYS A 289 -29.32 -2.04 -8.80
C LYS A 289 -30.25 -2.69 -9.81
N ASN A 290 -30.00 -2.47 -11.10
CA ASN A 290 -30.98 -2.73 -12.15
C ASN A 290 -30.90 -4.16 -12.69
N ARG A 291 -29.72 -4.78 -12.67
CA ARG A 291 -29.50 -6.15 -13.15
C ARG A 291 -29.61 -7.17 -12.01
N PHE A 292 -29.13 -6.81 -10.82
CA PHE A 292 -28.93 -7.75 -9.71
C PHE A 292 -29.70 -7.40 -8.44
N ASN A 293 -30.58 -6.39 -8.49
CA ASN A 293 -31.51 -6.01 -7.42
C ASN A 293 -30.88 -5.54 -6.09
N TYR A 294 -29.61 -5.12 -6.08
CA TYR A 294 -28.99 -4.43 -4.94
C TYR A 294 -29.44 -2.96 -4.90
N THR A 295 -30.72 -2.72 -4.65
CA THR A 295 -31.38 -1.41 -4.80
C THR A 295 -30.76 -0.30 -3.94
N SER A 296 -30.14 -0.68 -2.83
CA SER A 296 -29.54 0.20 -1.82
C SER A 296 -28.14 0.71 -2.17
N ALA A 297 -27.48 0.17 -3.20
CA ALA A 297 -26.08 0.49 -3.51
C ALA A 297 -25.90 2.00 -3.78
N ILE A 298 -24.82 2.60 -3.27
CA ILE A 298 -24.57 4.05 -3.41
C ILE A 298 -23.19 4.26 -4.02
N PHE A 299 -23.13 4.99 -5.13
CA PHE A 299 -21.89 5.49 -5.72
C PHE A 299 -21.50 6.85 -5.11
N ALA A 300 -20.27 6.95 -4.63
CA ALA A 300 -19.76 8.19 -4.05
C ALA A 300 -18.25 8.36 -4.27
N ASN A 301 -17.76 9.56 -4.01
CA ASN A 301 -16.33 9.74 -3.75
C ASN A 301 -15.93 8.95 -2.49
N TYR A 302 -14.69 8.47 -2.47
CA TYR A 302 -14.17 7.74 -1.31
C TYR A 302 -14.30 8.54 -0.02
N ASN A 303 -14.82 7.87 1.01
CA ASN A 303 -14.95 8.38 2.37
C ASN A 303 -14.66 7.23 3.34
N HIS A 304 -13.55 7.32 4.08
CA HIS A 304 -13.13 6.23 4.97
C HIS A 304 -14.14 5.95 6.09
N SER A 305 -14.89 6.95 6.57
CA SER A 305 -15.88 6.78 7.62
C SER A 305 -17.06 5.93 7.14
N ASN A 306 -17.53 6.16 5.90
CA ASN A 306 -18.56 5.34 5.28
C ASN A 306 -18.07 3.91 5.04
N VAL A 307 -16.81 3.73 4.61
CA VAL A 307 -16.21 2.40 4.44
C VAL A 307 -16.21 1.64 5.76
N VAL A 308 -15.67 2.26 6.82
CA VAL A 308 -15.64 1.65 8.17
C VAL A 308 -17.05 1.31 8.64
N ASN A 309 -18.00 2.24 8.53
CA ASN A 309 -19.37 2.03 8.95
C ASN A 309 -20.02 0.83 8.24
N ASP A 310 -19.75 0.65 6.95
CA ASP A 310 -20.26 -0.49 6.21
C ASP A 310 -19.61 -1.81 6.64
N LEU A 311 -18.30 -1.81 6.84
CA LEU A 311 -17.57 -2.96 7.34
C LEU A 311 -18.03 -3.38 8.75
N ASP A 312 -18.32 -2.41 9.63
CA ASP A 312 -18.92 -2.65 10.96
C ASP A 312 -20.29 -3.34 10.86
N ASN A 313 -21.00 -3.11 9.76
CA ASN A 313 -22.29 -3.74 9.46
C ASN A 313 -22.18 -4.99 8.58
N ASN A 314 -20.98 -5.57 8.44
CA ASN A 314 -20.69 -6.73 7.58
C ASN A 314 -21.07 -6.49 6.10
N ARG A 315 -20.84 -5.28 5.60
CA ARG A 315 -21.07 -4.90 4.20
C ARG A 315 -19.73 -4.59 3.53
N PRO A 316 -19.20 -5.52 2.71
CA PRO A 316 -18.03 -5.23 1.88
C PRO A 316 -18.31 -4.07 0.93
N VAL A 317 -17.27 -3.30 0.61
CA VAL A 317 -17.36 -2.08 -0.19
C VAL A 317 -16.54 -2.25 -1.46
N LEU A 318 -17.07 -1.85 -2.62
CA LEU A 318 -16.24 -1.73 -3.83
C LEU A 318 -15.45 -0.43 -3.75
N LEU A 319 -14.14 -0.51 -3.92
CA LEU A 319 -13.26 0.64 -4.05
C LEU A 319 -12.71 0.70 -5.48
N ALA A 320 -12.56 1.90 -6.02
CA ALA A 320 -11.91 2.11 -7.29
C ALA A 320 -10.93 3.28 -7.23
N GLY A 321 -9.81 3.11 -7.92
CA GLY A 321 -8.76 4.11 -8.07
C GLY A 321 -8.30 4.21 -9.54
N TYR A 322 -7.75 5.35 -9.91
CA TYR A 322 -7.27 5.61 -11.26
C TYR A 322 -5.93 6.36 -11.20
N GLU A 323 -5.08 6.12 -12.18
CA GLU A 323 -3.83 6.84 -12.37
C GLU A 323 -4.07 8.29 -12.82
N PRO A 324 -3.08 9.20 -12.78
CA PRO A 324 -3.27 10.57 -13.23
C PRO A 324 -3.61 10.65 -14.73
N PRO A 325 -4.13 11.80 -15.21
CA PRO A 325 -4.32 12.01 -16.64
C PRO A 325 -3.03 11.72 -17.43
N ASN A 326 -3.16 10.98 -18.53
CA ASN A 326 -2.09 10.52 -19.44
C ASN A 326 -1.35 9.23 -19.07
N VAL A 327 -1.75 8.52 -18.01
CA VAL A 327 -1.36 7.11 -17.84
C VAL A 327 -2.61 6.23 -17.90
N PRO A 328 -2.71 5.30 -18.87
CA PRO A 328 -3.85 4.39 -18.95
C PRO A 328 -3.76 3.39 -17.79
N GLY A 329 -4.65 3.50 -16.81
CA GLY A 329 -4.63 2.61 -15.66
C GLY A 329 -5.71 2.92 -14.64
N GLY A 330 -6.64 1.98 -14.45
CA GLY A 330 -7.67 2.02 -13.43
C GLY A 330 -7.83 0.66 -12.80
N HIS A 331 -8.26 0.64 -11.54
CA HIS A 331 -8.52 -0.62 -10.85
C HIS A 331 -9.73 -0.52 -9.93
N MET A 332 -10.49 -1.60 -9.82
CA MET A 332 -11.60 -1.77 -8.89
C MET A 332 -11.42 -3.07 -8.10
N TRP A 333 -11.55 -3.00 -6.79
CA TRP A 333 -11.35 -4.11 -5.87
C TRP A 333 -12.36 -4.07 -4.72
N VAL A 334 -12.36 -5.11 -3.89
CA VAL A 334 -13.22 -5.15 -2.70
C VAL A 334 -12.41 -4.76 -1.47
N CYS A 335 -12.96 -3.85 -0.67
CA CYS A 335 -12.55 -3.65 0.71
C CYS A 335 -13.52 -4.40 1.61
N ASP A 336 -13.02 -5.38 2.34
CA ASP A 336 -13.81 -6.33 3.10
C ASP A 336 -13.35 -6.44 4.56
N GLY A 337 -12.57 -5.49 5.04
CA GLY A 337 -12.16 -5.45 6.43
C GLY A 337 -11.31 -4.24 6.75
N TYR A 338 -11.04 -4.02 8.03
CA TYR A 338 -10.10 -3.01 8.48
C TYR A 338 -9.34 -3.45 9.73
N LYS A 339 -8.17 -2.84 9.93
CA LYS A 339 -7.37 -2.94 11.14
C LYS A 339 -7.09 -1.52 11.66
N ARG A 340 -7.36 -1.26 12.94
CA ARG A 340 -6.88 -0.04 13.62
C ARG A 340 -5.73 -0.41 14.54
N VAL A 341 -4.65 0.37 14.47
CA VAL A 341 -3.46 0.21 15.31
C VAL A 341 -3.25 1.48 16.10
N TRP A 342 -3.19 1.37 17.43
CA TRP A 342 -2.82 2.47 18.31
C TRP A 342 -1.36 2.31 18.70
N TYR A 343 -0.59 3.38 18.53
CA TYR A 343 0.82 3.46 18.95
C TYR A 343 0.94 4.43 20.12
N TYR A 344 1.33 3.91 21.29
CA TYR A 344 1.39 4.65 22.55
C TYR A 344 2.82 5.05 22.94
N GLN A 345 2.95 6.25 23.47
CA GLN A 345 4.16 6.77 24.12
C GLN A 345 4.19 6.38 25.61
N PRO A 346 5.32 6.58 26.32
CA PRO A 346 5.44 6.24 27.75
C PRO A 346 4.44 6.92 28.67
N ASP A 347 3.91 8.07 28.27
CA ASP A 347 2.88 8.81 29.01
C ASP A 347 1.45 8.30 28.72
N CYS A 348 1.32 7.18 28.00
CA CYS A 348 0.07 6.57 27.54
C CYS A 348 -0.77 7.46 26.63
N THR A 349 -0.20 8.53 26.05
CA THR A 349 -0.79 9.21 24.91
C THR A 349 -0.43 8.45 23.62
N GLY A 350 -1.29 8.50 22.61
CA GLY A 350 -1.05 7.73 21.39
C GLY A 350 -1.91 8.15 20.20
N TYR A 351 -1.57 7.60 19.04
CA TYR A 351 -2.26 7.87 17.77
C TYR A 351 -2.79 6.58 17.16
N ALA A 352 -4.01 6.66 16.61
CA ALA A 352 -4.63 5.57 15.87
C ALA A 352 -4.33 5.67 14.37
N TYR A 353 -4.13 4.51 13.75
CA TYR A 353 -3.94 4.36 12.32
C TYR A 353 -4.87 3.28 11.78
N LEU A 354 -5.61 3.62 10.73
CA LEU A 354 -6.50 2.68 10.06
C LEU A 354 -5.78 2.03 8.87
N TYR A 355 -6.01 0.75 8.68
CA TYR A 355 -5.61 -0.02 7.53
C TYR A 355 -6.86 -0.67 6.97
N LEU A 356 -7.02 -0.67 5.66
CA LEU A 356 -8.13 -1.32 4.99
C LEU A 356 -7.65 -2.64 4.40
N HIS A 357 -8.42 -3.71 4.64
CA HIS A 357 -8.17 -5.00 4.00
C HIS A 357 -8.66 -4.93 2.55
N MET A 358 -7.76 -5.24 1.62
CA MET A 358 -8.03 -5.18 0.19
C MET A 358 -7.99 -6.59 -0.39
N ASN A 359 -9.11 -7.02 -0.95
CA ASN A 359 -9.17 -8.14 -1.88
C ASN A 359 -9.07 -7.59 -3.31
N TRP A 360 -7.87 -7.67 -3.88
CA TRP A 360 -7.58 -7.04 -5.15
C TRP A 360 -8.29 -7.71 -6.32
N GLY A 361 -8.58 -9.02 -6.28
CA GLY A 361 -9.19 -9.78 -7.39
C GLY A 361 -8.19 -10.47 -8.34
N TRP A 362 -7.04 -10.91 -7.81
CA TRP A 362 -5.92 -11.54 -8.54
C TRP A 362 -5.50 -12.87 -7.88
N GLY A 363 -6.45 -13.56 -7.25
CA GLY A 363 -6.19 -14.83 -6.59
C GLY A 363 -5.15 -14.74 -5.47
N ASN A 364 -4.59 -15.88 -5.06
CA ASN A 364 -3.56 -15.93 -4.00
C ASN A 364 -2.13 -15.75 -4.53
N ASN A 365 -1.86 -16.18 -5.76
CA ASN A 365 -0.51 -16.21 -6.29
C ASN A 365 0.02 -14.82 -6.64
N TYR A 366 -0.89 -13.91 -6.98
CA TYR A 366 -0.56 -12.53 -7.38
C TYR A 366 -1.33 -11.49 -6.56
N GLY A 367 -2.31 -11.89 -5.75
CA GLY A 367 -3.30 -11.00 -5.16
C GLY A 367 -2.77 -9.92 -4.26
N ALA A 368 -1.67 -10.15 -3.53
CA ALA A 368 -1.19 -9.23 -2.49
C ALA A 368 -2.31 -8.77 -1.53
N ASN A 369 -3.34 -9.61 -1.33
CA ASN A 369 -4.47 -9.30 -0.46
C ASN A 369 -3.95 -9.09 0.96
N GLY A 370 -4.41 -8.02 1.63
CA GLY A 370 -3.90 -7.67 2.94
C GLY A 370 -4.37 -6.30 3.41
N TYR A 371 -3.83 -5.87 4.54
CA TYR A 371 -4.11 -4.59 5.16
C TYR A 371 -3.17 -3.51 4.63
N PHE A 372 -3.71 -2.50 3.97
CA PHE A 372 -2.98 -1.34 3.42
C PHE A 372 -3.38 -0.07 4.18
N ALA A 373 -2.42 0.78 4.53
CA ALA A 373 -2.69 2.01 5.29
C ALA A 373 -3.74 2.89 4.60
N PHE A 374 -4.78 3.33 5.34
CA PHE A 374 -5.98 3.97 4.77
C PHE A 374 -5.73 5.36 4.18
N ASP A 375 -4.77 6.09 4.79
CA ASP A 375 -4.48 7.51 4.56
C ASP A 375 -3.03 7.79 4.14
N ASP A 376 -2.18 6.76 3.98
CA ASP A 376 -0.81 6.95 3.46
C ASP A 376 -0.79 6.87 1.92
N TRP A 377 -1.56 7.78 1.32
CA TRP A 377 -1.53 8.11 -0.10
C TRP A 377 -0.81 9.47 -0.31
N SER A 378 0.05 9.85 0.65
CA SER A 378 0.82 11.09 0.78
C SER A 378 0.07 12.36 1.22
N PRO A 379 0.55 13.07 2.26
CA PRO A 379 0.21 14.48 2.51
C PRO A 379 0.89 15.46 1.52
N LEU A 380 1.64 14.96 0.53
CA LEU A 380 2.42 15.79 -0.40
C LEU A 380 2.32 15.24 -1.83
N THR A 381 1.17 15.54 -2.45
CA THR A 381 0.92 15.53 -3.91
C THR A 381 0.93 14.16 -4.62
N ASN A 382 -0.29 13.72 -4.96
CA ASN A 382 -0.78 12.87 -6.08
C ASN A 382 0.04 11.63 -6.51
N ASN A 383 -0.62 10.47 -6.62
CA ASN A 383 -0.99 9.91 -7.94
C ASN A 383 -2.09 8.80 -8.01
N PHE A 384 -2.75 8.44 -6.91
CA PHE A 384 -3.97 7.60 -6.76
C PHE A 384 -4.90 8.14 -5.65
N ASN A 385 -4.50 9.19 -4.92
CA ASN A 385 -5.46 10.12 -4.30
C ASN A 385 -6.39 10.81 -5.31
N PHE A 386 -6.17 10.62 -6.62
CA PHE A 386 -6.97 11.18 -7.68
C PHE A 386 -8.20 10.31 -7.98
N ASN A 387 -9.40 10.90 -7.89
CA ASN A 387 -10.68 10.29 -8.28
C ASN A 387 -11.02 8.93 -7.65
N LYS A 388 -10.62 8.71 -6.38
CA LYS A 388 -11.06 7.52 -5.62
C LYS A 388 -12.58 7.49 -5.52
N LYS A 389 -13.17 6.38 -5.93
CA LYS A 389 -14.60 6.13 -5.83
C LYS A 389 -14.88 4.96 -4.91
N MET A 390 -16.08 4.94 -4.35
CA MET A 390 -16.58 3.81 -3.59
C MET A 390 -18.02 3.50 -4.00
N PHE A 391 -18.37 2.23 -3.91
CA PHE A 391 -19.74 1.75 -3.95
C PHE A 391 -20.00 1.02 -2.64
N TYR A 392 -20.93 1.56 -1.86
CA TYR A 392 -21.23 1.10 -0.51
C TYR A 392 -22.73 0.92 -0.34
N ASN A 393 -23.14 0.46 0.82
CA ASN A 393 -24.50 0.05 1.15
C ASN A 393 -25.01 -1.01 0.17
N ILE A 394 -24.13 -1.93 -0.24
CA ILE A 394 -24.46 -3.01 -1.17
C ILE A 394 -25.08 -4.13 -0.33
N ILE A 395 -26.41 -4.22 -0.37
CA ILE A 395 -27.19 -5.28 0.29
C ILE A 395 -28.27 -5.79 -0.67
N PRO A 396 -28.62 -7.09 -0.59
CA PRO A 396 -29.72 -7.71 -1.35
C PRO A 396 -31.07 -7.00 -1.29
#